data_AF-A0A2J7QCS5-F1
#
_entry.id   AF-A0A2J7QCS5-F1
#
_cell.length_a   1.000
_cell.length_b   1.000
_cell.length_c   1.000
_cell.angle_alpha   90.00
_cell.angle_beta   90.00
_cell.angle_gamma   90.00
#
_symmetry.space_group_name_H-M   'P 1'
#
loop_
_entity.id
_entity.type
_entity.pdbx_description
1 polymer ?
#
loop_
_entity_poly.entity_id
_entity_poly.type
_entity_poly.pdbx_seq_one_letter_code
_entity_poly.pdbx_strand_id
1 'polypeptide(L)'
;MNVDHKMKFRSKKGLLPFVELNGEEIADSAIILKELGQRFEKDLDAGLNNDQKNVSHAMISMIENHLVWVVAWWRTKYPENVIKGYKMNLQHALGTRIPNGILNFFFKYTFARKGAKKVKAQGMGVHKPEEIIEFGQNDLKVLSDMLADKPFFFGDEPTILDIVAFASLAQVYFIDKEVQYSLRDYMQESCPNLVGHVNRMKERCFPDWEDICKTLDLNSHLPKPPLEEKENKEEKKKEKEEKEGDKEIEKEMAKDFEKVIEKSEKEEKEVEKDVEENKQKEEKETK
;
A
#
# COMPACT_ATOMS: atom_id res chain seq x y z
N MET A 1 5.66 -10.11 -19.09
CA MET A 1 4.22 -9.77 -19.04
C MET A 1 3.89 -9.39 -17.60
N ASN A 2 3.28 -8.22 -17.35
CA ASN A 2 2.79 -7.91 -16.00
C ASN A 2 1.62 -8.84 -15.68
N VAL A 3 1.68 -9.52 -14.55
CA VAL A 3 0.64 -10.43 -14.08
C VAL A 3 -0.07 -9.74 -12.93
N ASP A 4 -1.39 -9.53 -13.06
CA ASP A 4 -2.21 -9.09 -11.95
C ASP A 4 -2.14 -10.16 -10.84
N HIS A 5 -1.60 -9.77 -9.68
CA HIS A 5 -1.44 -10.70 -8.58
C HIS A 5 -2.79 -11.06 -7.92
N LYS A 6 -3.90 -10.37 -8.24
CA LYS A 6 -5.28 -10.62 -7.74
C LYS A 6 -5.38 -10.80 -6.23
N MET A 7 -4.49 -10.15 -5.48
CA MET A 7 -4.24 -10.37 -4.05
C MET A 7 -3.93 -11.82 -3.62
N LYS A 8 -3.80 -12.77 -4.55
CA LYS A 8 -3.56 -14.20 -4.33
C LYS A 8 -2.11 -14.61 -4.58
N PHE A 9 -1.51 -14.09 -5.66
CA PHE A 9 -0.16 -14.43 -6.06
C PHE A 9 0.88 -13.68 -5.22
N ARG A 10 1.91 -14.40 -4.78
CA ARG A 10 3.07 -13.91 -4.03
C ARG A 10 4.29 -14.68 -4.52
N SER A 11 5.48 -14.12 -4.32
CA SER A 11 6.71 -14.90 -4.52
C SER A 11 6.75 -16.12 -3.59
N LYS A 12 7.68 -17.03 -3.83
CA LYS A 12 8.01 -18.15 -2.93
C LYS A 12 8.35 -17.70 -1.51
N LYS A 13 8.81 -16.45 -1.35
CA LYS A 13 9.08 -15.81 -0.05
C LYS A 13 7.85 -15.14 0.58
N GLY A 14 6.70 -15.14 -0.10
CA GLY A 14 5.50 -14.43 0.34
C GLY A 14 5.55 -12.91 0.15
N LEU A 15 6.56 -12.39 -0.55
CA LEU A 15 6.79 -10.96 -0.73
C LEU A 15 6.23 -10.44 -2.07
N LEU A 16 5.87 -9.17 -2.08
CA LEU A 16 5.66 -8.33 -3.27
C LEU A 16 6.55 -7.08 -3.16
N PRO A 17 7.04 -6.51 -4.28
CA PRO A 17 6.93 -7.06 -5.64
C PRO A 17 7.85 -8.28 -5.87
N PHE A 18 7.57 -9.03 -6.94
CA PHE A 18 8.48 -10.02 -7.50
C PHE A 18 8.39 -10.00 -9.03
N VAL A 19 9.44 -10.47 -9.69
CA VAL A 19 9.49 -10.65 -11.15
C VAL A 19 9.94 -12.06 -11.48
N GLU A 20 9.55 -12.55 -12.65
CA GLU A 20 10.15 -13.74 -13.25
C GLU A 20 10.95 -13.31 -14.47
N LEU A 21 12.24 -13.62 -14.47
CA LEU A 21 13.16 -13.30 -15.55
C LEU A 21 13.85 -14.58 -16.00
N ASN A 22 13.64 -15.00 -17.25
CA ASN A 22 14.21 -16.23 -17.82
C ASN A 22 13.95 -17.49 -16.97
N GLY A 23 12.77 -17.60 -16.37
CA GLY A 23 12.37 -18.72 -15.50
C GLY A 23 12.90 -18.64 -14.06
N GLU A 24 13.63 -17.58 -13.71
CA GLU A 24 14.09 -17.30 -12.35
C GLU A 24 13.17 -16.30 -11.65
N GLU A 25 12.66 -16.68 -10.47
CA GLU A 25 11.86 -15.78 -9.63
C GLU A 25 12.77 -14.92 -8.75
N ILE A 26 12.63 -13.61 -8.86
CA ILE A 26 13.37 -12.61 -8.07
C ILE A 26 12.36 -11.81 -7.28
N ALA A 27 12.44 -11.86 -5.95
CA ALA A 27 11.56 -11.14 -5.03
C ALA A 27 12.34 -10.10 -4.22
N ASP A 28 11.62 -9.09 -3.71
CA ASP A 28 12.14 -7.89 -3.04
C ASP A 28 12.58 -6.79 -4.03
N SER A 29 12.06 -5.58 -3.88
CA SER A 29 12.32 -4.47 -4.83
C SER A 29 13.79 -4.10 -4.93
N ALA A 30 14.54 -4.10 -3.83
CA ALA A 30 15.95 -3.76 -3.84
C ALA A 30 16.78 -4.84 -4.56
N ILE A 31 16.44 -6.11 -4.33
CA ILE A 31 17.08 -7.24 -5.03
C ILE A 31 16.72 -7.20 -6.53
N ILE A 32 15.46 -6.96 -6.87
CA ILE A 32 15.00 -6.84 -8.25
C ILE A 32 15.76 -5.73 -8.97
N LEU A 33 15.84 -4.52 -8.39
CA LEU A 33 16.55 -3.40 -9.00
C LEU A 33 18.04 -3.73 -9.21
N LYS A 34 18.68 -4.36 -8.21
CA LYS A 34 20.08 -4.77 -8.32
C LYS A 34 20.31 -5.79 -9.44
N GLU A 35 19.51 -6.85 -9.49
CA GLU A 35 19.64 -7.92 -10.48
C GLU A 35 19.37 -7.41 -11.89
N LEU A 36 18.32 -6.61 -12.08
CA LEU A 36 18.02 -5.99 -13.37
C LEU A 36 19.12 -5.02 -13.78
N GLY A 37 19.60 -4.18 -12.87
CA GLY A 37 20.70 -3.25 -13.15
C GLY A 37 21.98 -3.96 -13.59
N GLN A 38 22.32 -5.09 -12.96
CA GLN A 38 23.46 -5.91 -13.36
C GLN A 38 23.26 -6.57 -14.73
N ARG A 39 22.08 -7.14 -14.99
CA ARG A 39 21.79 -7.89 -16.24
C ARG A 39 21.64 -7.00 -17.47
N PHE A 40 21.14 -5.78 -17.28
CA PHE A 40 20.93 -4.80 -18.35
C PHE A 40 21.99 -3.68 -18.36
N GLU A 41 23.08 -3.85 -17.60
CA GLU A 41 24.21 -2.92 -17.52
C GLU A 41 23.75 -1.47 -17.23
N LYS A 42 22.76 -1.33 -16.35
CA LYS A 42 22.12 -0.07 -16.01
C LYS A 42 22.25 0.22 -14.53
N ASP A 43 23.22 1.07 -14.18
CA ASP A 43 23.36 1.62 -12.83
C ASP A 43 22.79 3.05 -12.81
N LEU A 44 21.69 3.23 -12.08
CA LEU A 44 21.04 4.53 -11.91
C LEU A 44 21.78 5.44 -10.93
N ASP A 45 22.63 4.87 -10.08
CA ASP A 45 23.41 5.60 -9.09
C ASP A 45 24.88 5.75 -9.53
N ALA A 46 25.19 5.45 -10.81
CA ALA A 46 26.54 5.50 -11.37
C ALA A 46 27.21 6.87 -11.22
N GLY A 47 26.41 7.95 -11.31
CA GLY A 47 26.88 9.33 -11.16
C GLY A 47 27.11 9.77 -9.71
N LEU A 48 26.75 8.95 -8.72
CA LEU A 48 26.84 9.32 -7.32
C LEU A 48 28.22 9.07 -6.73
N ASN A 49 28.73 10.05 -6.00
CA ASN A 49 29.88 9.87 -5.12
C ASN A 49 29.48 9.12 -3.82
N ASN A 50 30.46 8.72 -3.01
CA ASN A 50 30.21 7.92 -1.81
C ASN A 50 29.34 8.64 -0.78
N ASP A 51 29.50 9.95 -0.60
CA ASP A 51 28.68 10.72 0.34
C ASP A 51 27.22 10.76 -0.13
N GLN A 52 27.00 10.97 -1.43
CA GLN A 52 25.66 10.92 -2.03
C GLN A 52 25.02 9.53 -1.91
N LYS A 53 25.80 8.45 -2.09
CA LYS A 53 25.31 7.08 -1.88
C LYS A 53 24.88 6.83 -0.43
N ASN A 54 25.66 7.32 0.53
CA ASN A 54 25.31 7.23 1.95
C ASN A 54 24.04 8.01 2.29
N VAL A 55 23.91 9.23 1.75
CA VAL A 55 22.69 10.04 1.91
C VAL A 55 21.49 9.36 1.23
N SER A 56 21.66 8.82 0.02
CA SER A 56 20.63 8.08 -0.70
C SER A 56 20.09 6.92 0.15
N HIS A 57 20.99 6.11 0.71
CA HIS A 57 20.62 5.01 1.59
C HIS A 57 19.84 5.47 2.83
N ALA A 58 20.29 6.54 3.49
CA ALA A 58 19.60 7.09 4.66
C ALA A 58 18.19 7.59 4.32
N MET A 59 18.03 8.29 3.20
CA MET A 59 16.74 8.83 2.75
C MET A 59 15.77 7.74 2.31
N ILE A 60 16.25 6.74 1.55
CA ILE A 60 15.46 5.55 1.21
C ILE A 60 15.00 4.83 2.48
N SER A 61 15.91 4.65 3.44
CA SER A 61 15.58 4.00 4.72
C SER A 61 14.52 4.77 5.50
N MET A 62 14.59 6.12 5.52
CA MET A 62 13.57 6.97 6.13
C MET A 62 12.22 6.81 5.40
N ILE A 63 12.21 6.86 4.07
CA ILE A 63 10.98 6.70 3.28
C ILE A 63 10.32 5.35 3.58
N GLU A 64 11.07 4.25 3.50
CA GLU A 64 10.52 2.89 3.60
C GLU A 64 10.17 2.48 5.04
N ASN A 65 10.94 2.95 6.03
CA ASN A 65 10.79 2.52 7.43
C ASN A 65 10.10 3.55 8.33
N HIS A 66 9.86 4.77 7.84
CA HIS A 66 9.17 5.82 8.59
C HIS A 66 7.96 6.35 7.81
N LEU A 67 8.17 7.07 6.70
CA LEU A 67 7.09 7.71 5.94
C LEU A 67 6.01 6.71 5.46
N VAL A 68 6.42 5.58 4.90
CA VAL A 68 5.50 4.53 4.45
C VAL A 68 4.66 3.99 5.60
N TRP A 69 5.19 3.95 6.83
CA TRP A 69 4.44 3.50 8.01
C TRP A 69 3.47 4.55 8.52
N VAL A 70 3.74 5.84 8.33
CA VAL A 70 2.75 6.92 8.52
C VAL A 70 1.59 6.74 7.53
N VAL A 71 1.88 6.50 6.24
CA VAL A 71 0.86 6.24 5.22
C VAL A 71 0.08 4.96 5.54
N ALA A 72 0.77 3.90 5.97
CA ALA A 72 0.14 2.64 6.38
C ALA A 72 -0.80 2.85 7.57
N TRP A 73 -0.37 3.62 8.59
CA TRP A 73 -1.23 4.00 9.69
C TRP A 73 -2.51 4.68 9.21
N TRP A 74 -2.39 5.72 8.36
CA TRP A 74 -3.55 6.44 7.81
C TRP A 74 -4.50 5.49 7.08
N ARG A 75 -3.98 4.59 6.25
CA ARG A 75 -4.78 3.60 5.52
C ARG A 75 -5.58 2.70 6.45
N THR A 76 -4.97 2.28 7.56
CA THR A 76 -5.63 1.40 8.54
C THR A 76 -6.62 2.13 9.43
N LYS A 77 -6.39 3.42 9.66
CA LYS A 77 -7.25 4.30 10.46
C LYS A 77 -8.50 4.73 9.68
N TYR A 78 -8.36 4.96 8.37
CA TYR A 78 -9.42 5.49 7.49
C TYR A 78 -9.66 4.58 6.26
N PRO A 79 -10.04 3.30 6.44
CA PRO A 79 -10.18 2.35 5.33
C PRO A 79 -11.27 2.76 4.32
N GLU A 80 -12.30 3.49 4.73
CA GLU A 80 -13.28 4.09 3.82
C GLU A 80 -12.69 5.16 2.91
N ASN A 81 -11.76 5.96 3.44
CA ASN A 81 -11.04 6.96 2.67
C ASN A 81 -10.05 6.32 1.70
N VAL A 82 -9.47 5.17 2.06
CA VAL A 82 -8.65 4.36 1.14
C VAL A 82 -9.47 3.90 -0.06
N ILE A 83 -10.65 3.30 0.18
CA ILE A 83 -11.52 2.81 -0.91
C ILE A 83 -11.92 3.96 -1.84
N LYS A 84 -12.37 5.09 -1.27
CA LYS A 84 -12.78 6.26 -2.05
C LYS A 84 -11.61 6.93 -2.76
N GLY A 85 -10.53 7.18 -2.03
CA GLY A 85 -9.38 7.96 -2.47
C GLY A 85 -8.58 7.30 -3.58
N TYR A 86 -8.43 5.98 -3.53
CA TYR A 86 -7.80 5.19 -4.60
C TYR A 86 -8.81 4.59 -5.59
N LYS A 87 -10.10 4.92 -5.47
CA LYS A 87 -11.18 4.40 -6.32
C LYS A 87 -11.16 2.87 -6.43
N MET A 88 -10.92 2.20 -5.31
CA MET A 88 -10.73 0.74 -5.29
C MET A 88 -12.04 0.02 -5.63
N ASN A 89 -11.99 -0.85 -6.63
CA ASN A 89 -13.04 -1.84 -6.90
C ASN A 89 -12.62 -3.19 -6.32
N LEU A 90 -13.17 -3.57 -5.17
CA LEU A 90 -12.79 -4.78 -4.45
C LEU A 90 -13.18 -6.07 -5.20
N GLN A 91 -14.29 -6.05 -5.96
CA GLN A 91 -14.64 -7.17 -6.84
C GLN A 91 -13.54 -7.44 -7.87
N HIS A 92 -13.07 -6.37 -8.53
CA HIS A 92 -11.99 -6.47 -9.51
C HIS A 92 -10.68 -6.92 -8.84
N ALA A 93 -10.29 -6.28 -7.73
CA ALA A 93 -9.03 -6.55 -7.05
C ALA A 93 -8.92 -7.98 -6.48
N LEU A 94 -10.05 -8.58 -6.08
CA LEU A 94 -10.11 -9.95 -5.55
C LEU A 94 -10.51 -10.99 -6.60
N GLY A 95 -10.96 -10.55 -7.78
CA GLY A 95 -11.49 -11.42 -8.83
C GLY A 95 -12.74 -12.18 -8.38
N THR A 96 -13.70 -11.50 -7.77
CA THR A 96 -14.89 -12.09 -7.13
C THR A 96 -16.19 -11.44 -7.61
N ARG A 97 -17.29 -12.20 -7.58
CA ARG A 97 -18.64 -11.68 -7.88
C ARG A 97 -19.41 -11.23 -6.64
N ILE A 98 -18.84 -11.38 -5.45
CA ILE A 98 -19.47 -10.96 -4.19
C ILE A 98 -19.82 -9.46 -4.26
N PRO A 99 -21.03 -9.03 -3.88
CA PRO A 99 -21.41 -7.62 -3.94
C PRO A 99 -20.43 -6.69 -3.20
N ASN A 100 -20.07 -5.56 -3.83
CA ASN A 100 -19.12 -4.59 -3.27
C ASN A 100 -19.52 -4.06 -1.89
N GLY A 101 -20.82 -3.98 -1.55
CA GLY A 101 -21.27 -3.58 -0.21
C GLY A 101 -20.75 -4.52 0.88
N ILE A 102 -20.79 -5.83 0.62
CA ILE A 102 -20.28 -6.87 1.53
C ILE A 102 -18.75 -6.77 1.58
N LEU A 103 -18.08 -6.78 0.42
CA LEU A 103 -16.62 -6.67 0.36
C LEU A 103 -16.08 -5.42 1.07
N ASN A 104 -16.75 -4.27 0.91
CA ASN A 104 -16.38 -3.03 1.57
C ASN A 104 -16.48 -3.14 3.09
N PHE A 105 -17.54 -3.77 3.61
CA PHE A 105 -17.70 -3.98 5.05
C PHE A 105 -16.55 -4.85 5.60
N PHE A 106 -16.27 -5.97 4.94
CA PHE A 106 -15.22 -6.89 5.33
C PHE A 106 -13.82 -6.29 5.19
N PHE A 107 -13.56 -5.58 4.10
CA PHE A 107 -12.31 -4.88 3.90
C PHE A 107 -12.08 -3.88 5.01
N LYS A 108 -13.05 -3.02 5.32
CA LYS A 108 -12.92 -2.06 6.43
C LYS A 108 -12.57 -2.75 7.74
N TYR A 109 -13.29 -3.81 8.08
CA TYR A 109 -13.07 -4.52 9.34
C TYR A 109 -11.69 -5.21 9.39
N THR A 110 -11.38 -6.03 8.38
CA THR A 110 -10.14 -6.82 8.35
C THR A 110 -8.90 -5.95 8.14
N PHE A 111 -8.97 -4.98 7.23
CA PHE A 111 -7.88 -4.08 6.89
C PHE A 111 -7.56 -3.16 8.07
N ALA A 112 -8.58 -2.57 8.73
CA ALA A 112 -8.35 -1.77 9.93
C ALA A 112 -7.75 -2.62 11.06
N ARG A 113 -8.33 -3.79 11.37
CA ARG A 113 -7.89 -4.59 12.53
C ARG A 113 -6.53 -5.25 12.32
N LYS A 114 -6.34 -5.97 11.20
CA LYS A 114 -5.06 -6.65 10.91
C LYS A 114 -3.97 -5.62 10.60
N GLY A 115 -4.31 -4.55 9.89
CA GLY A 115 -3.39 -3.47 9.59
C GLY A 115 -2.96 -2.69 10.83
N ALA A 116 -3.89 -2.29 11.70
CA ALA A 116 -3.54 -1.58 12.94
C ALA A 116 -2.61 -2.41 13.84
N LYS A 117 -2.77 -3.74 13.89
CA LYS A 117 -1.83 -4.62 14.60
C LYS A 117 -0.42 -4.57 14.01
N LYS A 118 -0.29 -4.56 12.68
CA LYS A 118 1.02 -4.46 12.00
C LYS A 118 1.68 -3.11 12.25
N VAL A 119 0.92 -2.03 12.09
CA VAL A 119 1.40 -0.66 12.33
C VAL A 119 1.83 -0.48 13.79
N LYS A 120 1.08 -1.05 14.74
CA LYS A 120 1.48 -1.08 16.16
C LYS A 120 2.74 -1.92 16.40
N ALA A 121 2.85 -3.09 15.75
CA ALA A 121 4.01 -3.96 15.90
C ALA A 121 5.31 -3.35 15.33
N GLN A 122 5.21 -2.53 14.28
CA GLN A 122 6.35 -1.80 13.74
C GLN A 122 6.76 -0.61 14.63
N GLY A 123 5.84 -0.07 15.43
CA GLY A 123 6.11 1.03 16.37
C GLY A 123 5.29 2.28 16.07
N MET A 124 5.00 2.59 14.80
CA MET A 124 4.23 3.78 14.43
C MET A 124 2.87 3.86 15.12
N GLY A 125 2.20 2.72 15.29
CA GLY A 125 0.84 2.66 15.84
C GLY A 125 0.72 2.86 17.36
N VAL A 126 1.82 3.10 18.07
CA VAL A 126 1.80 3.40 19.52
C VAL A 126 1.65 4.89 19.82
N HIS A 127 1.90 5.74 18.82
CA HIS A 127 1.86 7.19 18.93
C HIS A 127 0.44 7.74 18.77
N LYS A 128 0.26 9.00 19.18
CA LYS A 128 -1.02 9.71 18.99
C LYS A 128 -1.22 10.08 17.51
N PRO A 129 -2.47 10.19 17.05
CA PRO A 129 -2.76 10.59 15.67
C PRO A 129 -2.03 11.86 15.23
N GLU A 130 -1.96 12.87 16.10
CA GLU A 130 -1.35 14.17 15.79
C GLU A 130 0.17 14.03 15.62
N GLU A 131 0.82 13.24 16.48
CA GLU A 131 2.26 12.93 16.41
C GLU A 131 2.61 12.19 15.11
N ILE A 132 1.77 11.21 14.72
CA ILE A 132 1.99 10.42 13.49
C ILE A 132 1.87 11.30 12.24
N ILE A 133 0.93 12.24 12.23
CA ILE A 133 0.82 13.21 11.13
C ILE A 133 2.04 14.14 11.10
N GLU A 134 2.48 14.65 12.25
CA GLU A 134 3.68 15.48 12.36
C GLU A 134 4.94 14.75 11.85
N PHE A 135 5.09 13.46 12.17
CA PHE A 135 6.17 12.63 11.63
C PHE A 135 6.18 12.59 10.10
N GLY A 136 5.03 12.36 9.47
CA GLY A 136 4.93 12.39 8.02
C GLY A 136 5.22 13.77 7.43
N GLN A 137 4.75 14.85 8.07
CA GLN A 137 5.04 16.22 7.64
C GLN A 137 6.54 16.55 7.73
N ASN A 138 7.22 16.08 8.78
CA ASN A 138 8.66 16.23 8.94
C ASN A 138 9.44 15.46 7.88
N ASP A 139 9.08 14.21 7.58
CA ASP A 139 9.70 13.44 6.50
C ASP A 139 9.54 14.13 5.14
N LEU A 140 8.33 14.61 4.84
CA LEU A 140 8.05 15.38 3.62
C LEU A 140 8.90 16.65 3.57
N LYS A 141 9.04 17.36 4.70
CA LYS A 141 9.88 18.55 4.78
C LYS A 141 11.35 18.22 4.52
N VAL A 142 11.89 17.15 5.11
CA VAL A 142 13.28 16.72 4.88
C VAL A 142 13.53 16.41 3.40
N LEU A 143 12.61 15.70 2.75
CA LEU A 143 12.70 15.42 1.31
C LEU A 143 12.60 16.71 0.48
N SER A 144 11.70 17.62 0.84
CA SER A 144 11.54 18.92 0.18
C SER A 144 12.80 19.77 0.30
N ASP A 145 13.39 19.87 1.49
CA ASP A 145 14.62 20.61 1.75
C ASP A 145 15.80 19.99 0.98
N MET A 146 15.90 18.65 0.94
CA MET A 146 16.94 17.96 0.19
C MET A 146 16.81 18.16 -1.32
N LEU A 147 15.59 18.11 -1.86
CA LEU A 147 15.32 18.35 -3.27
C LEU A 147 15.64 19.81 -3.65
N ALA A 148 15.27 20.76 -2.79
CA ALA A 148 15.42 22.20 -3.02
C ALA A 148 14.91 22.59 -4.42
N ASP A 149 15.73 23.29 -5.21
CA ASP A 149 15.42 23.74 -6.57
C ASP A 149 15.84 22.73 -7.66
N LYS A 150 16.36 21.56 -7.28
CA LYS A 150 16.86 20.56 -8.24
C LYS A 150 15.71 19.81 -8.90
N PRO A 151 15.87 19.36 -10.15
CA PRO A 151 14.86 18.52 -10.80
C PRO A 151 14.77 17.13 -10.15
N PHE A 152 15.89 16.57 -9.68
CA PHE A 152 16.00 15.30 -8.96
C PHE A 152 16.93 15.43 -7.75
N PHE A 153 16.88 14.49 -6.80
CA PHE A 153 17.54 14.65 -5.49
C PHE A 153 19.05 14.92 -5.58
N PHE A 154 19.73 14.36 -6.59
CA PHE A 154 21.17 14.50 -6.78
C PHE A 154 21.58 15.29 -8.03
N GLY A 155 20.66 15.95 -8.73
CA GLY A 155 20.97 16.78 -9.89
C GLY A 155 19.96 16.61 -11.02
N ASP A 156 20.48 16.52 -12.25
CA ASP A 156 19.69 16.56 -13.50
C ASP A 156 19.10 15.22 -13.93
N GLU A 157 19.62 14.10 -13.42
CA GLU A 157 19.12 12.76 -13.75
C GLU A 157 18.58 12.05 -12.50
N PRO A 158 17.50 11.25 -12.65
CA PRO A 158 16.91 10.52 -11.54
C PRO A 158 17.79 9.34 -11.12
N THR A 159 17.81 9.12 -9.82
CA THR A 159 18.54 8.05 -9.13
C THR A 159 17.56 7.05 -8.52
N ILE A 160 18.06 6.02 -7.83
CA ILE A 160 17.20 5.10 -7.08
C ILE A 160 16.36 5.86 -6.03
N LEU A 161 16.92 6.88 -5.38
CA LEU A 161 16.19 7.70 -4.41
C LEU A 161 14.96 8.37 -5.05
N ASP A 162 15.08 8.89 -6.26
CA ASP A 162 13.96 9.52 -6.98
C ASP A 162 12.85 8.51 -7.29
N ILE A 163 13.20 7.27 -7.63
CA ILE A 163 12.24 6.19 -7.89
C ILE A 163 11.50 5.81 -6.61
N VAL A 164 12.22 5.60 -5.50
CA VAL A 164 11.64 5.24 -4.21
C VAL A 164 10.74 6.39 -3.68
N ALA A 165 11.23 7.62 -3.78
CA ALA A 165 10.45 8.80 -3.40
C ALA A 165 9.18 8.93 -4.25
N PHE A 166 9.28 8.79 -5.58
CA PHE A 166 8.10 8.82 -6.44
C PHE A 166 7.08 7.74 -6.05
N ALA A 167 7.52 6.49 -5.87
CA ALA A 167 6.62 5.37 -5.54
C ALA A 167 5.85 5.61 -4.23
N SER A 168 6.50 6.24 -3.25
CA SER A 168 5.89 6.57 -1.95
C SER A 168 5.04 7.85 -2.01
N LEU A 169 5.55 8.94 -2.58
CA LEU A 169 4.88 10.23 -2.64
C LEU A 169 3.68 10.23 -3.59
N ALA A 170 3.71 9.44 -4.66
CA ALA A 170 2.55 9.26 -5.56
C ALA A 170 1.34 8.68 -4.81
N GLN A 171 1.56 7.80 -3.84
CA GLN A 171 0.50 7.23 -2.99
C GLN A 171 -0.16 8.28 -2.08
N VAL A 172 0.53 9.39 -1.83
CA VAL A 172 0.03 10.53 -1.04
C VAL A 172 -0.64 11.56 -1.95
N TYR A 173 0.04 11.95 -3.02
CA TYR A 173 -0.35 13.06 -3.88
C TYR A 173 -1.59 12.76 -4.74
N PHE A 174 -1.68 11.56 -5.33
CA PHE A 174 -2.75 11.22 -6.27
C PHE A 174 -4.03 10.69 -5.61
N ILE A 175 -4.16 10.78 -4.29
CA ILE A 175 -5.43 10.50 -3.60
C ILE A 175 -6.50 11.49 -4.07
N ASP A 176 -7.68 10.97 -4.41
CA ASP A 176 -8.79 11.78 -4.88
C ASP A 176 -9.06 12.99 -3.96
N LYS A 177 -9.20 14.17 -4.58
CA LYS A 177 -9.36 15.46 -3.90
C LYS A 177 -10.55 15.53 -2.96
N GLU A 178 -11.57 14.70 -3.17
CA GLU A 178 -12.74 14.62 -2.29
C GLU A 178 -12.45 13.96 -0.94
N VAL A 179 -11.33 13.23 -0.84
CA VAL A 179 -10.86 12.65 0.42
C VAL A 179 -9.99 13.68 1.15
N GLN A 180 -10.34 13.92 2.41
CA GLN A 180 -9.53 14.72 3.33
C GLN A 180 -8.28 13.94 3.70
N TYR A 181 -7.10 14.51 3.44
CA TYR A 181 -5.84 13.87 3.77
C TYR A 181 -4.73 14.88 4.04
N SER A 182 -4.48 15.11 5.33
CA SER A 182 -3.56 16.15 5.82
C SER A 182 -2.14 16.06 5.25
N LEU A 183 -1.61 14.87 4.98
CA LEU A 183 -0.28 14.73 4.36
C LEU A 183 -0.26 15.20 2.91
N ARG A 184 -1.32 14.94 2.16
CA ARG A 184 -1.45 15.45 0.79
C ARG A 184 -1.55 16.97 0.80
N ASP A 185 -2.38 17.50 1.68
CA ASP A 185 -2.62 18.94 1.77
C ASP A 185 -1.33 19.67 2.20
N TYR A 186 -0.62 19.16 3.22
CA TYR A 186 0.70 19.67 3.61
C TYR A 186 1.73 19.59 2.48
N MET A 187 1.79 18.47 1.74
CA MET A 187 2.71 18.34 0.60
C MET A 187 2.43 19.39 -0.49
N GLN A 188 1.15 19.72 -0.75
CA GLN A 188 0.78 20.74 -1.73
C GLN A 188 1.11 22.16 -1.25
N GLU A 189 0.84 22.46 0.01
CA GLU A 189 0.97 23.81 0.57
C GLU A 189 2.42 24.14 0.96
N SER A 190 3.12 23.17 1.54
CA SER A 190 4.44 23.39 2.18
C SER A 190 5.60 22.71 1.44
N CYS A 191 5.33 21.80 0.49
CA CYS A 191 6.36 21.08 -0.27
C CYS A 191 6.08 21.07 -1.79
N PRO A 192 5.79 22.23 -2.43
CA PRO A 192 5.40 22.28 -3.84
C PRO A 192 6.48 21.75 -4.80
N ASN A 193 7.75 21.79 -4.41
CA ASN A 193 8.84 21.18 -5.18
C ASN A 193 8.74 19.65 -5.25
N LEU A 194 8.25 18.98 -4.19
CA LEU A 194 7.96 17.54 -4.21
C LEU A 194 6.78 17.22 -5.12
N VAL A 195 5.75 18.07 -5.16
CA VAL A 195 4.67 17.94 -6.15
C VAL A 195 5.24 18.01 -7.57
N GLY A 196 6.14 18.96 -7.83
CA GLY A 196 6.86 19.04 -9.10
C GLY A 196 7.66 17.78 -9.42
N HIS A 197 8.39 17.24 -8.44
CA HIS A 197 9.16 15.99 -8.58
C HIS A 197 8.27 14.80 -8.95
N VAL A 198 7.16 14.60 -8.23
CA VAL A 198 6.23 13.51 -8.49
C VAL A 198 5.66 13.59 -9.90
N ASN A 199 5.29 14.78 -10.38
CA ASN A 199 4.78 14.93 -11.74
C ASN A 199 5.86 14.68 -12.81
N ARG A 200 7.10 15.16 -12.61
CA ARG A 200 8.22 14.86 -13.53
C ARG A 200 8.49 13.37 -13.63
N MET A 201 8.52 12.66 -12.50
CA MET A 201 8.72 11.22 -12.48
C MET A 201 7.54 10.47 -13.12
N LYS A 202 6.30 10.91 -12.89
CA LYS A 202 5.11 10.37 -13.56
C LYS A 202 5.24 10.48 -15.08
N GLU A 203 5.50 11.68 -15.60
CA GLU A 203 5.59 11.95 -17.03
C GLU A 203 6.73 11.16 -17.70
N ARG A 204 7.87 11.00 -17.00
CA ARG A 204 9.02 10.26 -17.52
C ARG A 204 8.81 8.75 -17.54
N CYS A 205 8.17 8.19 -16.51
CA CYS A 205 8.05 6.74 -16.33
C CYS A 205 6.72 6.16 -16.86
N PHE A 206 5.66 6.96 -16.95
CA PHE A 206 4.31 6.54 -17.28
C PHE A 206 3.67 7.49 -18.31
N PRO A 207 4.13 7.48 -19.57
CA PRO A 207 3.56 8.32 -20.61
C PRO A 207 2.08 8.00 -20.93
N ASP A 208 1.63 6.79 -20.58
CA ASP A 208 0.26 6.29 -20.71
C ASP A 208 -0.50 6.26 -19.35
N TRP A 209 -0.11 7.10 -18.39
CA TRP A 209 -0.68 7.14 -17.04
C TRP A 209 -2.21 7.14 -17.00
N GLU A 210 -2.85 7.99 -17.80
CA GLU A 210 -4.31 8.10 -17.84
C GLU A 210 -4.97 6.81 -18.31
N ASP A 211 -4.37 6.11 -19.27
CA ASP A 211 -4.89 4.87 -19.82
C ASP A 211 -4.67 3.71 -18.83
N ILE A 212 -3.49 3.64 -18.19
CA ILE A 212 -3.21 2.71 -17.08
C ILE A 212 -4.25 2.90 -15.98
N CYS A 213 -4.53 4.14 -15.55
CA CYS A 213 -5.48 4.41 -14.48
C CYS A 213 -6.93 4.07 -14.84
N LYS A 214 -7.32 4.23 -16.11
CA LYS A 214 -8.68 3.92 -16.59
C LYS A 214 -8.90 2.42 -16.80
N THR A 215 -7.92 1.75 -17.38
CA THR A 215 -8.03 0.36 -17.81
C THR A 215 -7.51 -0.64 -16.77
N LEU A 216 -6.75 -0.14 -15.79
CA LEU A 216 -5.98 -0.94 -14.83
C LEU A 216 -4.98 -1.90 -15.51
N ASP A 217 -4.54 -1.54 -16.71
CA ASP A 217 -3.54 -2.27 -17.48
C ASP A 217 -2.20 -1.54 -17.44
N LEU A 218 -1.25 -2.05 -16.67
CA LEU A 218 0.09 -1.48 -16.51
C LEU A 218 0.94 -1.50 -17.79
N ASN A 219 0.54 -2.24 -18.83
CA ASN A 219 1.23 -2.28 -20.12
C ASN A 219 0.29 -1.90 -21.26
N SER A 220 -0.56 -0.88 -21.07
CA SER A 220 -1.52 -0.43 -22.08
C SER A 220 -0.89 -0.13 -23.45
N HIS A 221 0.37 0.30 -23.47
CA HIS A 221 1.14 0.59 -24.68
C HIS A 221 1.72 -0.64 -25.39
N LEU A 222 1.77 -1.83 -24.76
CA LEU A 222 2.33 -3.03 -25.39
C LEU A 222 1.27 -3.78 -26.22
N PRO A 223 1.62 -4.30 -27.41
CA PRO A 223 0.72 -5.14 -28.19
C PRO A 223 0.29 -6.37 -27.38
N LYS A 224 -1.02 -6.56 -27.23
CA LYS A 224 -1.57 -7.75 -26.56
C LYS A 224 -1.50 -8.94 -27.52
N PRO A 225 -1.16 -10.15 -27.03
CA PRO A 225 -1.31 -11.36 -27.83
C PRO A 225 -2.76 -11.47 -28.33
N PRO A 226 -3.00 -12.02 -29.54
CA PRO A 226 -4.35 -12.28 -30.01
C PRO A 226 -5.12 -13.10 -28.98
N LEU A 227 -6.35 -12.69 -28.67
CA LEU A 227 -7.25 -13.49 -27.86
C LEU A 227 -7.49 -14.81 -28.62
N GLU A 228 -6.89 -15.92 -28.16
CA GLU A 228 -7.22 -17.23 -28.72
C GLU A 228 -8.71 -17.50 -28.47
N GLU A 229 -9.49 -17.66 -29.54
CA GLU A 229 -10.88 -18.16 -29.51
C GLU A 229 -10.89 -19.62 -29.06
N LYS A 230 -10.66 -19.89 -27.76
CA LYS A 230 -10.99 -21.17 -27.12
C LYS A 230 -12.34 -21.05 -26.42
N GLU A 231 -13.37 -20.74 -27.20
CA GLU A 231 -14.73 -20.56 -26.72
C GLU A 231 -15.28 -21.84 -26.03
N ASN A 232 -16.09 -21.61 -25.00
CA ASN A 232 -16.84 -22.55 -24.16
C ASN A 232 -16.11 -23.39 -23.10
N LYS A 233 -14.90 -23.92 -23.31
CA LYS A 233 -14.23 -24.73 -22.25
C LYS A 233 -13.45 -23.87 -21.26
N GLU A 234 -12.70 -22.88 -21.73
CA GLU A 234 -11.95 -21.98 -20.85
C GLU A 234 -12.85 -21.01 -20.10
N GLU A 235 -13.94 -20.52 -20.72
CA GLU A 235 -14.92 -19.68 -20.01
C GLU A 235 -15.66 -20.44 -18.92
N LYS A 236 -16.11 -21.67 -19.18
CA LYS A 236 -16.71 -22.53 -18.15
C LYS A 236 -15.70 -22.87 -17.04
N LYS A 237 -14.42 -23.03 -17.39
CA LYS A 237 -13.36 -23.28 -16.43
C LYS A 237 -13.08 -22.04 -15.57
N LYS A 238 -12.96 -20.86 -16.18
CA LYS A 238 -12.82 -19.56 -15.49
C LYS A 238 -14.02 -19.27 -14.60
N GLU A 239 -15.24 -19.50 -15.09
CA GLU A 239 -16.46 -19.30 -14.29
C GLU A 239 -16.53 -20.28 -13.11
N LYS A 240 -16.06 -21.53 -13.30
CA LYS A 240 -15.97 -22.51 -12.21
C LYS A 240 -14.88 -22.15 -11.20
N GLU A 241 -13.71 -21.72 -11.65
CA GLU A 241 -12.60 -21.24 -10.81
C GLU A 241 -12.98 -19.97 -10.04
N GLU A 242 -13.72 -19.05 -10.67
CA GLU A 242 -14.30 -17.87 -10.00
C GLU A 242 -15.34 -18.27 -8.95
N LYS A 243 -16.28 -19.18 -9.27
CA LYS A 243 -17.29 -19.66 -8.30
C LYS A 243 -16.65 -20.42 -7.13
N GLU A 244 -15.60 -21.19 -7.38
CA GLU A 244 -14.83 -21.85 -6.32
C GLU A 244 -14.06 -20.82 -5.48
N GLY A 245 -13.44 -19.82 -6.11
CA GLY A 245 -12.79 -18.70 -5.43
C GLY A 245 -13.75 -17.86 -4.59
N ASP A 246 -14.95 -17.56 -5.08
CA ASP A 246 -16.00 -16.85 -4.34
C ASP A 246 -16.38 -17.62 -3.07
N LYS A 247 -16.56 -18.95 -3.17
CA LYS A 247 -16.85 -19.80 -2.01
C LYS A 247 -15.71 -19.85 -1.00
N GLU A 248 -14.46 -19.81 -1.45
CA GLU A 248 -13.30 -19.73 -0.55
C GLU A 248 -13.25 -18.38 0.17
N ILE A 249 -13.44 -17.28 -0.55
CA ILE A 249 -13.49 -15.93 0.01
C ILE A 249 -14.63 -15.82 1.03
N GLU A 250 -15.84 -16.30 0.70
CA GLU A 250 -16.99 -16.35 1.60
C GLU A 250 -16.72 -17.18 2.86
N LYS A 251 -16.02 -18.33 2.74
CA LYS A 251 -15.62 -19.15 3.89
C LYS A 251 -14.60 -18.46 4.78
N GLU A 252 -13.60 -17.79 4.20
CA GLU A 252 -12.62 -17.02 4.97
C GLU A 252 -13.29 -15.86 5.70
N MET A 253 -14.18 -15.16 5.01
CA MET A 253 -15.02 -14.11 5.55
C MET A 253 -15.88 -14.62 6.72
N ALA A 254 -16.56 -15.76 6.56
CA ALA A 254 -17.35 -16.37 7.64
C ALA A 254 -16.49 -16.73 8.87
N LYS A 255 -15.31 -17.34 8.65
CA LYS A 255 -14.37 -17.66 9.74
C LYS A 255 -13.85 -16.42 10.45
N ASP A 256 -13.54 -15.36 9.69
CA ASP A 256 -13.08 -14.11 10.28
C ASP A 256 -14.20 -13.45 11.08
N PHE A 257 -15.46 -13.50 10.61
CA PHE A 257 -16.65 -13.04 11.36
C PHE A 257 -16.88 -13.79 12.66
N GLU A 258 -16.81 -15.13 12.64
CA GLU A 258 -16.99 -15.97 13.81
C GLU A 258 -15.96 -15.62 14.90
N LYS A 259 -14.69 -15.43 14.50
CA LYS A 259 -13.62 -14.94 15.40
C LYS A 259 -13.87 -13.53 15.93
N VAL A 260 -14.64 -12.70 15.22
CA VAL A 260 -15.05 -11.38 15.74
C VAL A 260 -16.03 -11.57 16.88
N ILE A 261 -17.09 -12.33 16.62
CA ILE A 261 -18.18 -12.57 17.57
C ILE A 261 -17.63 -13.20 18.85
N GLU A 262 -16.81 -14.24 18.72
CA GLU A 262 -16.17 -14.87 19.88
C GLU A 262 -15.30 -13.90 20.69
N LYS A 263 -14.68 -12.93 20.03
CA LYS A 263 -13.80 -11.98 20.70
C LYS A 263 -14.57 -10.81 21.32
N SER A 264 -15.64 -10.32 20.69
CA SER A 264 -16.54 -9.33 21.30
C SER A 264 -17.25 -9.93 22.51
N GLU A 265 -17.72 -11.17 22.44
CA GLU A 265 -18.33 -11.86 23.59
C GLU A 265 -17.34 -12.05 24.75
N LYS A 266 -16.05 -12.25 24.47
CA LYS A 266 -15.01 -12.31 25.51
C LYS A 266 -14.74 -10.95 26.13
N GLU A 267 -14.64 -9.89 25.32
CA GLU A 267 -14.45 -8.52 25.79
C GLU A 267 -15.66 -8.05 26.63
N GLU A 268 -16.90 -8.36 26.24
CA GLU A 268 -18.11 -8.07 27.03
C GLU A 268 -18.11 -8.79 28.39
N LYS A 269 -17.73 -10.08 28.41
CA LYS A 269 -17.63 -10.85 29.67
C LYS A 269 -16.54 -10.35 30.60
N GLU A 270 -15.44 -9.79 30.07
CA GLU A 270 -14.40 -9.15 30.89
C GLU A 270 -14.91 -7.84 31.49
N VAL A 271 -15.62 -7.02 30.70
CA VAL A 271 -16.22 -5.78 31.19
C VAL A 271 -17.29 -6.04 32.26
N GLU A 272 -18.15 -7.05 32.08
CA GLU A 272 -19.14 -7.43 33.10
C GLU A 272 -18.47 -7.85 34.42
N LYS A 273 -17.37 -8.60 34.35
CA LYS A 273 -16.59 -8.99 35.53
C LYS A 273 -15.95 -7.81 36.23
N ASP A 274 -15.37 -6.87 35.49
CA ASP A 274 -14.74 -5.67 36.06
C ASP A 274 -15.79 -4.76 36.73
N VAL A 275 -16.99 -4.66 36.15
CA VAL A 275 -18.12 -3.93 36.75
C VAL A 275 -18.61 -4.60 38.04
N GLU A 276 -18.66 -5.94 38.06
CA GLU A 276 -19.09 -6.70 39.23
C GLU A 276 -18.05 -6.65 40.36
N GLU A 277 -16.75 -6.73 40.05
CA GLU A 277 -15.68 -6.54 41.04
C GLU A 277 -15.65 -5.12 41.63
N ASN A 278 -15.93 -4.09 40.81
CA ASN A 278 -15.98 -2.71 41.31
C ASN A 278 -17.19 -2.46 42.21
N LYS A 279 -18.38 -3.01 41.88
CA LYS A 279 -19.55 -2.95 42.77
C LYS A 279 -19.29 -3.63 44.12
N GLN A 280 -18.63 -4.78 44.12
CA GLN A 280 -18.28 -5.49 45.36
C GLN A 280 -17.25 -4.76 46.22
N LYS A 281 -16.40 -3.91 45.62
CA LYS A 281 -15.46 -3.04 46.36
C LYS A 281 -16.17 -1.84 46.98
N GLU A 282 -17.07 -1.18 46.25
CA GLU A 282 -17.85 -0.04 46.75
C GLU A 282 -18.78 -0.43 47.91
N GLU A 283 -19.41 -1.62 47.86
CA GLU A 283 -20.25 -2.14 48.95
C GLU A 283 -19.48 -2.50 50.22
N LYS A 284 -18.16 -2.74 50.12
CA LYS A 284 -17.29 -3.01 51.26
C LYS A 284 -16.74 -1.74 51.90
N GLU A 285 -16.67 -0.62 51.18
CA GLU A 285 -16.24 0.68 51.70
C GLU A 285 -17.38 1.48 52.35
N THR A 286 -18.64 1.07 52.15
CA THR A 286 -19.84 1.70 52.74
C THR A 286 -20.38 1.03 54.01
N LYS A 287 -19.65 0.06 54.58
CA LYS A 287 -19.95 -0.58 55.88
C LYS A 287 -18.84 -0.33 56.89
#